data_AF-A0A5S9MDE7-F1
#
_entry.id   AF-A0A5S9MDE7-F1
#
_cell.length_a   1.000
_cell.length_b   1.000
_cell.length_c   1.000
_cell.angle_alpha   90.00
_cell.angle_beta   90.00
_cell.angle_gamma   90.00
#
_symmetry.space_group_name_H-M   'P 1'
#
loop_
_entity.id
_entity.type
_entity.pdbx_description
1 polymer ?
#
loop_
_entity_poly.entity_id
_entity_poly.type
_entity_poly.pdbx_seq_one_letter_code
_entity_poly.pdbx_strand_id
1 'polypeptide(L)'
;MKPLAYRMRPSHIEDIIGQEHLVGEGQIIRRMVEAKHLSSMILYGPPGIGKTSIATAIAGSTSIAFRTLNAVIHNKKDMEAVAAEAKMSGQVILILDEVHRLDKGKQDFLLPYLENGMIILIGATTANPYHAINPAIRSRTQIFELKPLETEQIKAALTRALQDEHRGLGGYEVTVDDEAMNHFANGCGGDVRSALNALELAVLSTKADETGHITITLAAAEECLQKKKELLT
;
A
#
# COMPACT_ATOMS: atom_id res chain seq x y z
N MET A 1 0.50 -19.69 -1.98
CA MET A 1 1.60 -18.73 -2.25
C MET A 1 1.02 -17.31 -2.19
N LYS A 2 1.72 -16.31 -1.64
CA LYS A 2 1.21 -14.92 -1.61
C LYS A 2 1.53 -14.24 -2.95
N PRO A 3 0.62 -13.43 -3.54
CA PRO A 3 0.87 -12.73 -4.80
C PRO A 3 2.07 -11.78 -4.75
N LEU A 4 2.71 -11.51 -5.89
CA LEU A 4 3.87 -10.60 -6.01
C LEU A 4 3.57 -9.22 -5.44
N ALA A 5 2.40 -8.66 -5.74
CA ALA A 5 1.99 -7.35 -5.23
C ALA A 5 1.89 -7.29 -3.69
N TYR A 6 1.69 -8.43 -3.03
CA TYR A 6 1.77 -8.52 -1.57
C TYR A 6 3.23 -8.66 -1.10
N ARG A 7 4.03 -9.49 -1.78
CA ARG A 7 5.43 -9.75 -1.40
C ARG A 7 6.31 -8.51 -1.57
N MET A 8 6.08 -7.72 -2.61
CA MET A 8 6.84 -6.50 -2.94
C MET A 8 6.39 -5.25 -2.18
N ARG A 9 5.58 -5.39 -1.12
CA ARG A 9 5.19 -4.22 -0.32
C ARG A 9 6.44 -3.60 0.34
N PRO A 10 6.60 -2.27 0.29
CA PRO A 10 7.64 -1.57 1.02
C PRO A 10 7.55 -1.85 2.52
N SER A 11 8.71 -1.96 3.14
CA SER A 11 8.87 -2.22 4.58
C SER A 11 9.25 -0.95 5.34
N HIS A 12 9.95 -0.05 4.67
CA HIS A 12 10.41 1.24 5.21
C HIS A 12 10.00 2.38 4.28
N ILE A 13 10.00 3.60 4.80
CA ILE A 13 9.56 4.80 4.10
C ILE A 13 10.44 5.08 2.86
N GLU A 14 11.72 4.69 2.93
CA GLU A 14 12.68 4.75 1.83
C GLU A 14 12.35 3.78 0.68
N ASP A 15 11.64 2.69 0.99
CA ASP A 15 11.24 1.70 -0.03
C ASP A 15 10.04 2.21 -0.86
N ILE A 16 9.36 3.26 -0.42
CA ILE A 16 8.16 3.75 -1.09
C ILE A 16 8.54 4.34 -2.44
N ILE A 17 7.84 3.89 -3.48
CA ILE A 17 7.93 4.47 -4.82
C ILE A 17 6.76 5.45 -4.98
N GLY A 18 7.08 6.65 -5.41
CA GLY A 18 6.11 7.73 -5.55
C GLY A 18 5.72 8.41 -4.25
N GLN A 19 4.70 9.28 -4.33
CA GLN A 19 4.23 10.10 -3.21
C GLN A 19 5.31 11.01 -2.62
N GLU A 20 6.22 11.49 -3.47
CA GLU A 20 7.36 12.32 -3.07
C GLU A 20 6.91 13.58 -2.34
N HIS A 21 5.70 14.08 -2.61
CA HIS A 21 5.07 15.20 -1.91
C HIS A 21 4.70 14.91 -0.44
N LEU A 22 4.76 13.66 0.00
CA LEU A 22 4.49 13.25 1.39
C LEU A 22 5.70 12.60 2.05
N VAL A 23 6.39 11.72 1.33
CA VAL A 23 7.46 10.86 1.88
C VAL A 23 8.86 11.23 1.39
N GLY A 24 8.97 12.19 0.47
CA GLY A 24 10.25 12.72 0.02
C GLY A 24 10.98 13.49 1.12
N GLU A 25 12.25 13.79 0.87
CA GLU A 25 13.08 14.54 1.80
C GLU A 25 12.41 15.89 2.19
N GLY A 26 12.39 16.17 3.49
CA GLY A 26 11.76 17.37 4.04
C GLY A 26 10.23 17.39 4.01
N GLN A 27 9.56 16.36 3.49
CA GLN A 27 8.09 16.29 3.45
C GLN A 27 7.48 15.81 4.76
N ILE A 28 6.19 16.06 4.92
CA ILE A 28 5.50 15.96 6.21
C ILE A 28 5.55 14.55 6.82
N ILE A 29 5.28 13.49 6.05
CA ILE A 29 5.31 12.12 6.58
C ILE A 29 6.75 11.72 6.90
N ARG A 30 7.69 12.04 6.01
CA ARG A 30 9.12 11.80 6.22
C ARG A 30 9.61 12.43 7.53
N ARG A 31 9.31 13.71 7.73
CA ARG A 31 9.67 14.47 8.94
C ARG A 31 9.05 13.87 10.20
N MET A 32 7.79 13.43 10.16
CA MET A 32 7.14 12.79 11.32
C MET A 32 7.84 11.49 11.72
N VAL A 33 8.21 10.66 10.73
CA VAL A 33 8.93 9.40 10.96
C VAL A 33 10.33 9.68 11.52
N GLU A 34 11.09 10.58 10.90
CA GLU A 34 12.45 10.94 11.34
C GLU A 34 12.47 11.56 12.73
N ALA A 35 11.49 12.41 13.05
CA ALA A 35 11.34 13.01 14.38
C ALA A 35 10.82 12.03 15.44
N LYS A 36 10.48 10.78 15.07
CA LYS A 36 9.83 9.79 15.95
C LYS A 36 8.56 10.34 16.62
N HIS A 37 7.84 11.19 15.90
CA HIS A 37 6.66 11.88 16.39
C HIS A 37 5.51 11.70 15.40
N LEU A 38 5.07 10.45 15.26
CA LEU A 38 4.01 10.08 14.33
C LEU A 38 2.65 10.48 14.90
N SER A 39 1.88 11.23 14.12
CA SER A 39 0.49 11.59 14.42
C SER A 39 -0.47 10.64 13.70
N SER A 40 -1.66 10.42 14.27
CA SER A 40 -2.72 9.68 13.61
C SER A 40 -3.09 10.33 12.27
N MET A 41 -3.35 9.52 11.25
CA MET A 41 -3.59 9.97 9.89
C MET A 41 -4.56 9.09 9.12
N ILE A 42 -5.19 9.66 8.09
CA ILE A 42 -6.00 8.99 7.09
C ILE A 42 -5.36 9.18 5.72
N LEU A 43 -4.98 8.09 5.09
CA LEU A 43 -4.51 8.02 3.72
C LEU A 43 -5.70 7.72 2.81
N TYR A 44 -5.98 8.60 1.85
CA TYR A 44 -7.07 8.38 0.89
C TYR A 44 -6.62 8.52 -0.56
N GLY A 45 -7.37 7.88 -1.46
CA GLY A 45 -7.16 7.96 -2.90
C GLY A 45 -7.63 6.70 -3.64
N PRO A 46 -7.52 6.66 -4.98
CA PRO A 46 -7.95 5.53 -5.81
C PRO A 46 -7.44 4.15 -5.34
N PRO A 47 -8.13 3.05 -5.67
CA PRO A 47 -7.64 1.71 -5.36
C PRO A 47 -6.28 1.47 -6.03
N GLY A 48 -5.45 0.61 -5.43
CA GLY A 48 -4.22 0.14 -6.09
C GLY A 48 -2.97 1.00 -5.91
N ILE A 49 -3.10 2.27 -5.52
CA ILE A 49 -1.97 3.23 -5.38
C ILE A 49 -1.10 3.05 -4.11
N GLY A 50 -1.22 1.90 -3.42
CA GLY A 50 -0.33 1.58 -2.29
C GLY A 50 -0.70 2.13 -0.91
N LYS A 51 -1.93 2.59 -0.63
CA LYS A 51 -2.34 3.08 0.71
C LYS A 51 -1.91 2.19 1.88
N THR A 52 -2.32 0.92 1.88
CA THR A 52 -1.96 -0.05 2.94
C THR A 52 -0.46 -0.32 2.97
N SER A 53 0.20 -0.32 1.81
CA SER A 53 1.64 -0.50 1.69
C SER A 53 2.40 0.65 2.34
N ILE A 54 2.01 1.89 2.06
CA ILE A 54 2.58 3.10 2.65
C ILE A 54 2.33 3.13 4.15
N ALA A 55 1.11 2.80 4.61
CA ALA A 55 0.83 2.68 6.04
C ALA A 55 1.77 1.69 6.76
N THR A 56 2.00 0.54 6.12
CA THR A 56 2.91 -0.49 6.66
C THR A 56 4.36 -0.02 6.65
N ALA A 57 4.80 0.65 5.58
CA ALA A 57 6.14 1.20 5.47
C ALA A 57 6.41 2.32 6.49
N ILE A 58 5.44 3.20 6.72
CA ILE A 58 5.51 4.22 7.78
C ILE A 58 5.67 3.55 9.13
N ALA A 59 4.83 2.56 9.45
CA ALA A 59 4.89 1.85 10.73
C ALA A 59 6.21 1.08 10.91
N GLY A 60 6.67 0.38 9.87
CA GLY A 60 7.94 -0.36 9.86
C GLY A 60 9.19 0.52 9.95
N SER A 61 9.06 1.81 9.64
CA SER A 61 10.13 2.81 9.84
C SER A 61 10.18 3.37 11.26
N THR A 62 9.28 2.90 12.14
CA THR A 62 9.28 3.28 13.57
C THR A 62 9.67 2.10 14.44
N SER A 63 10.02 2.37 15.69
CA SER A 63 10.20 1.34 16.72
C SER A 63 8.90 1.00 17.46
N ILE A 64 7.74 1.47 16.97
CA ILE A 64 6.44 1.29 17.63
C ILE A 64 5.81 0.00 17.10
N ALA A 65 5.34 -0.86 18.00
CA ALA A 65 4.60 -2.05 17.62
C ALA A 65 3.36 -1.68 16.80
N PHE A 66 3.07 -2.42 15.74
CA PHE A 66 1.89 -2.15 14.91
C PHE A 66 1.03 -3.38 14.68
N ARG A 67 -0.27 -3.13 14.48
CA ARG A 67 -1.27 -4.12 14.12
C ARG A 67 -2.07 -3.64 12.92
N THR A 68 -2.39 -4.57 12.02
CA THR A 68 -3.24 -4.28 10.87
C THR A 68 -4.59 -4.92 11.07
N LEU A 69 -5.64 -4.10 11.05
CA LEU A 69 -7.02 -4.54 11.01
C LEU A 69 -7.68 -4.06 9.72
N ASN A 70 -8.76 -4.72 9.35
CA ASN A 70 -9.66 -4.31 8.28
C ASN A 70 -11.04 -4.08 8.89
N ALA A 71 -11.62 -2.89 8.65
CA ALA A 71 -12.86 -2.46 9.29
C ALA A 71 -14.09 -3.32 8.96
N VAL A 72 -14.06 -4.07 7.85
CA VAL A 72 -15.13 -4.99 7.43
C VAL A 72 -14.99 -6.36 8.10
N ILE A 73 -13.75 -6.86 8.18
CA ILE A 73 -13.47 -8.22 8.65
C ILE A 73 -13.43 -8.27 10.18
N HIS A 74 -12.83 -7.26 10.81
CA HIS A 74 -12.55 -7.28 12.24
C HIS A 74 -13.65 -6.61 13.04
N ASN A 75 -13.92 -7.17 14.20
CA ASN A 75 -14.97 -6.73 15.11
C ASN A 75 -14.39 -5.89 16.27
N LYS A 76 -15.24 -5.53 17.23
CA LYS A 76 -14.82 -4.73 18.39
C LYS A 76 -13.79 -5.43 19.29
N LYS A 77 -13.85 -6.75 19.43
CA LYS A 77 -12.90 -7.52 20.27
C LYS A 77 -11.47 -7.44 19.73
N ASP A 78 -11.32 -7.42 18.40
CA ASP A 78 -10.00 -7.25 17.77
C ASP A 78 -9.40 -5.87 18.14
N MET A 79 -10.23 -4.84 18.20
CA MET A 79 -9.81 -3.50 18.64
C MET A 79 -9.50 -3.44 20.13
N GLU A 80 -10.26 -4.17 20.95
CA GLU A 80 -9.98 -4.32 22.39
C GLU A 80 -8.63 -4.99 22.65
N ALA A 81 -8.25 -5.98 21.82
CA ALA A 81 -6.93 -6.60 21.89
C ALA A 81 -5.80 -5.59 21.58
N VAL A 82 -5.96 -4.77 20.54
CA VAL A 82 -4.99 -3.71 20.20
C VAL A 82 -4.89 -2.68 21.33
N ALA A 83 -6.03 -2.27 21.91
CA ALA A 83 -6.05 -1.33 23.04
C ALA A 83 -5.39 -1.93 24.30
N ALA A 84 -5.57 -3.23 24.55
CA ALA A 84 -4.90 -3.91 25.65
C ALA A 84 -3.37 -3.95 25.44
N GLU A 85 -2.91 -4.22 24.22
CA GLU A 85 -1.50 -4.15 23.87
C GLU A 85 -0.94 -2.74 24.09
N ALA A 86 -1.63 -1.71 23.62
CA ALA A 86 -1.24 -0.32 23.82
C ALA A 86 -1.13 0.07 25.31
N LYS A 87 -2.00 -0.46 26.17
CA LYS A 87 -1.90 -0.24 27.63
C LYS A 87 -0.64 -0.88 28.23
N MET A 88 -0.16 -1.98 27.67
CA MET A 88 1.04 -2.68 28.13
C MET A 88 2.32 -2.03 27.58
N SER A 89 2.33 -1.65 26.30
CA SER A 89 3.49 -1.08 25.62
C SER A 89 3.58 0.45 25.71
N GLY A 90 2.54 1.12 26.17
CA GLY A 90 2.39 2.57 26.19
C GLY A 90 1.81 3.14 24.88
N GLN A 91 2.22 2.59 23.73
CA GLN A 91 1.76 3.04 22.43
C GLN A 91 1.77 1.90 21.39
N VAL A 92 0.79 1.90 20.49
CA VAL A 92 0.68 0.99 19.33
C VAL A 92 0.21 1.76 18.09
N ILE A 93 0.74 1.42 16.92
CA ILE A 93 0.19 1.86 15.64
C ILE A 93 -0.91 0.89 15.20
N LEU A 94 -2.12 1.41 15.00
CA LEU A 94 -3.23 0.67 14.39
C LEU A 94 -3.36 1.07 12.92
N ILE A 95 -2.96 0.18 12.02
CA ILE A 95 -3.27 0.31 10.60
C ILE A 95 -4.67 -0.22 10.36
N LEU A 96 -5.57 0.60 9.81
CA LEU A 96 -6.97 0.24 9.59
C LEU A 96 -7.37 0.41 8.13
N ASP A 97 -7.48 -0.70 7.41
CA ASP A 97 -7.98 -0.72 6.04
C ASP A 97 -9.50 -0.53 5.98
N GLU A 98 -9.97 0.13 4.92
CA GLU A 98 -11.39 0.42 4.68
C GLU A 98 -12.03 1.20 5.83
N VAL A 99 -11.29 2.13 6.45
CA VAL A 99 -11.70 2.86 7.67
C VAL A 99 -13.05 3.59 7.53
N HIS A 100 -13.48 3.91 6.31
CA HIS A 100 -14.80 4.46 6.02
C HIS A 100 -15.97 3.51 6.30
N ARG A 101 -15.71 2.20 6.45
CA ARG A 101 -16.72 1.18 6.78
C ARG A 101 -16.80 0.90 8.28
N LEU A 102 -16.02 1.62 9.09
CA LEU A 102 -16.06 1.44 10.52
C LEU A 102 -17.39 1.95 11.08
N ASP A 103 -18.12 1.13 11.84
CA ASP A 103 -19.36 1.56 12.46
C ASP A 103 -19.13 2.55 13.61
N LYS A 104 -20.19 3.26 14.00
CA LYS A 104 -20.12 4.29 15.06
C LYS A 104 -19.65 3.72 16.40
N GLY A 105 -20.07 2.51 16.77
CA GLY A 105 -19.69 1.90 18.05
C GLY A 105 -18.20 1.60 18.15
N LYS A 106 -17.59 1.13 17.06
CA LYS A 106 -16.14 0.93 16.96
C LYS A 106 -15.38 2.26 16.91
N GLN A 107 -15.91 3.27 16.23
CA GLN A 107 -15.31 4.62 16.22
C GLN A 107 -15.28 5.22 17.62
N ASP A 108 -16.42 5.23 18.32
CA ASP A 108 -16.55 5.78 19.67
C ASP A 108 -15.63 5.05 20.66
N PHE A 109 -15.43 3.73 20.47
CA PHE A 109 -14.47 2.95 21.24
C PHE A 109 -13.01 3.41 21.05
N LEU A 110 -12.61 3.81 19.83
CA LEU A 110 -11.24 4.22 19.55
C LEU A 110 -10.91 5.61 20.10
N LEU A 111 -11.90 6.51 20.22
CA LEU A 111 -11.67 7.93 20.53
C LEU A 111 -10.79 8.19 21.77
N PRO A 112 -11.02 7.55 22.94
CA PRO A 112 -10.20 7.81 24.12
C PRO A 112 -8.72 7.46 23.92
N TYR A 113 -8.44 6.43 23.10
CA TYR A 113 -7.08 5.96 22.82
C TYR A 113 -6.36 6.83 21.78
N LEU A 114 -7.11 7.49 20.89
CA LEU A 114 -6.55 8.50 19.98
C LEU A 114 -6.22 9.79 20.72
N GLU A 115 -7.07 10.19 21.68
CA GLU A 115 -6.89 11.42 22.46
C GLU A 115 -5.67 11.38 23.37
N ASN A 116 -5.46 10.24 24.03
CA ASN A 116 -4.35 10.07 24.96
C ASN A 116 -3.06 9.58 24.27
N GLY A 117 -3.09 9.34 22.96
CA GLY A 117 -1.94 8.92 22.16
C GLY A 117 -1.53 7.45 22.30
N MET A 118 -2.30 6.62 23.03
CA MET A 118 -2.03 5.19 23.14
C MET A 118 -2.16 4.47 21.80
N ILE A 119 -3.08 4.90 20.95
CA ILE A 119 -3.22 4.39 19.58
C ILE A 119 -2.88 5.51 18.60
N ILE A 120 -1.91 5.24 17.72
CA ILE A 120 -1.68 6.02 16.50
C ILE A 120 -2.42 5.32 15.37
N LEU A 121 -3.51 5.91 14.88
CA LEU A 121 -4.29 5.35 13.79
C LEU A 121 -3.68 5.74 12.44
N ILE A 122 -3.42 4.76 11.57
CA ILE A 122 -3.17 5.00 10.15
C ILE A 122 -4.31 4.35 9.36
N GLY A 123 -5.33 5.13 9.04
CA GLY A 123 -6.50 4.67 8.30
C GLY A 123 -6.28 4.74 6.79
N ALA A 124 -6.69 3.71 6.05
CA ALA A 124 -6.65 3.69 4.59
C ALA A 124 -8.07 3.63 4.02
N THR A 125 -8.39 4.49 3.05
CA THR A 125 -9.74 4.53 2.44
C THR A 125 -9.70 4.91 0.96
N THR A 126 -10.63 4.37 0.17
CA THR A 126 -10.90 4.83 -1.21
C THR A 126 -12.00 5.90 -1.27
N ALA A 127 -12.83 6.00 -0.22
CA ALA A 127 -13.87 7.00 -0.09
C ALA A 127 -13.31 8.36 0.37
N ASN A 128 -13.98 9.46 -0.01
CA ASN A 128 -13.63 10.79 0.45
C ASN A 128 -13.77 10.88 1.99
N PRO A 129 -12.67 11.16 2.73
CA PRO A 129 -12.68 11.10 4.19
C PRO A 129 -13.53 12.19 4.86
N TYR A 130 -13.77 13.32 4.19
CA TYR A 130 -14.60 14.40 4.74
C TYR A 130 -16.08 14.01 4.84
N HIS A 131 -16.53 13.08 4.00
CA HIS A 131 -17.88 12.52 4.03
C HIS A 131 -17.95 11.20 4.78
N ALA A 132 -16.97 10.34 4.60
CA ALA A 132 -17.06 8.95 5.03
C ALA A 132 -16.52 8.68 6.44
N ILE A 133 -15.70 9.60 6.98
CA ILE A 133 -15.16 9.51 8.34
C ILE A 133 -15.88 10.51 9.23
N ASN A 134 -16.29 10.07 10.43
CA ASN A 134 -17.00 10.94 11.34
C ASN A 134 -16.12 12.13 11.80
N PRO A 135 -16.74 13.25 12.24
CA PRO A 135 -15.98 14.42 12.71
C PRO A 135 -15.07 14.16 13.92
N ALA A 136 -15.43 13.21 14.79
CA ALA A 136 -14.68 12.93 16.02
C ALA A 136 -13.32 12.28 15.74
N ILE A 137 -13.27 11.28 14.85
CA ILE A 137 -12.01 10.69 14.36
C ILE A 137 -11.26 11.73 13.55
N ARG A 138 -11.94 12.43 12.63
CA ARG A 138 -11.31 13.41 11.74
C ARG A 138 -10.56 14.52 12.47
N SER A 139 -11.12 15.03 13.57
CA SER A 139 -10.47 16.07 14.38
C SER A 139 -9.20 15.62 15.12
N ARG A 140 -8.91 14.31 15.14
CA ARG A 140 -7.73 13.70 15.77
C ARG A 140 -6.76 13.09 14.73
N THR A 141 -7.03 13.27 13.44
CA THR A 141 -6.23 12.69 12.35
C THR A 141 -5.84 13.73 11.32
N GLN A 142 -4.61 13.66 10.83
CA GLN A 142 -4.21 14.35 9.60
C GLN A 142 -4.80 13.62 8.38
N ILE A 143 -5.19 14.34 7.32
CA ILE A 143 -5.71 13.72 6.09
C ILE A 143 -4.69 13.94 4.97
N PHE A 144 -4.24 12.85 4.35
CA PHE A 144 -3.30 12.90 3.24
C PHE A 144 -3.87 12.22 2.00
N GLU A 145 -3.85 12.95 0.89
CA GLU A 145 -4.19 12.43 -0.42
C GLU A 145 -3.00 11.73 -1.06
N LEU A 146 -3.22 10.49 -1.47
CA LEU A 146 -2.29 9.77 -2.33
C LEU A 146 -2.70 9.94 -3.79
N LYS A 147 -1.69 10.17 -4.63
CA LYS A 147 -1.87 10.34 -6.07
C LYS A 147 -1.67 9.02 -6.83
N PRO A 148 -2.27 8.83 -8.01
CA PRO A 148 -1.85 7.77 -8.93
C PRO A 148 -0.34 7.84 -9.19
N LEU A 149 0.28 6.69 -9.41
CA LEU A 149 1.70 6.64 -9.75
C LEU A 149 1.92 6.95 -11.22
N GLU A 150 2.99 7.67 -11.50
CA GLU A 150 3.44 7.96 -12.86
C GLU A 150 4.02 6.71 -13.53
N THR A 151 4.01 6.66 -14.87
CA THR A 151 4.53 5.52 -15.64
C THR A 151 5.93 5.11 -15.21
N GLU A 152 6.85 6.08 -15.04
CA GLU A 152 8.23 5.79 -14.65
C GLU A 152 8.34 5.22 -13.22
N GLN A 153 7.44 5.64 -12.33
CA GLN A 153 7.35 5.07 -10.99
C GLN A 153 6.85 3.61 -11.03
N ILE A 154 5.89 3.31 -11.90
CA ILE A 154 5.45 1.92 -12.10
C ILE A 154 6.59 1.06 -12.68
N LYS A 155 7.33 1.53 -13.69
CA LYS A 155 8.49 0.82 -14.23
C LYS A 155 9.54 0.54 -13.17
N ALA A 156 9.83 1.52 -12.31
CA ALA A 156 10.75 1.34 -11.20
C ALA A 156 10.28 0.23 -10.24
N ALA A 157 8.97 0.15 -9.98
CA ALA A 157 8.40 -0.91 -9.14
C ALA A 157 8.49 -2.30 -9.78
N LEU A 158 8.21 -2.40 -11.08
CA LEU A 158 8.31 -3.65 -11.85
C LEU A 158 9.77 -4.12 -11.95
N THR A 159 10.69 -3.21 -12.23
CA THR A 159 12.14 -3.49 -12.28
C THR A 159 12.65 -4.00 -10.94
N ARG A 160 12.27 -3.33 -9.84
CA ARG A 160 12.60 -3.80 -8.49
C ARG A 160 12.06 -5.21 -8.23
N ALA A 161 10.86 -5.52 -8.70
CA ALA A 161 10.27 -6.85 -8.54
C ALA A 161 11.01 -7.92 -9.34
N LEU A 162 11.51 -7.61 -10.54
CA LEU A 162 12.32 -8.53 -11.34
C LEU A 162 13.69 -8.79 -10.70
N GLN A 163 14.25 -7.83 -9.97
CA GLN A 163 15.59 -7.93 -9.38
C GLN A 163 15.61 -8.50 -7.95
N ASP A 164 14.49 -8.48 -7.22
CA ASP A 164 14.44 -8.96 -5.83
C ASP A 164 14.40 -10.50 -5.80
N GLU A 165 15.51 -11.14 -5.41
CA GLU A 165 15.67 -12.60 -5.34
C GLU A 165 14.83 -13.26 -4.22
N HIS A 166 14.45 -12.51 -3.19
CA HIS A 166 13.84 -13.07 -1.99
C HIS A 166 12.32 -12.93 -1.98
N ARG A 167 11.82 -11.78 -2.40
CA ARG A 167 10.40 -11.41 -2.40
C ARG A 167 9.84 -11.32 -3.81
N GLY A 168 10.69 -11.03 -4.79
CA GLY A 168 10.31 -10.76 -6.16
C GLY A 168 10.36 -11.98 -7.06
N LEU A 169 10.82 -11.73 -8.28
CA LEU A 169 10.99 -12.68 -9.37
C LEU A 169 12.48 -12.86 -9.72
N GLY A 170 13.42 -12.37 -8.90
CA GLY A 170 14.85 -12.49 -9.19
C GLY A 170 15.38 -13.93 -9.22
N GLY A 171 14.61 -14.90 -8.72
CA GLY A 171 14.91 -16.33 -8.90
C GLY A 171 14.53 -16.89 -10.27
N TYR A 172 13.93 -16.09 -11.15
CA TYR A 172 13.62 -16.46 -12.53
C TYR A 172 14.57 -15.73 -13.47
N GLU A 173 15.13 -16.44 -14.45
CA GLU A 173 15.92 -15.85 -15.53
C GLU A 173 14.97 -15.19 -16.54
N VAL A 174 14.57 -13.93 -16.27
CA VAL A 174 13.56 -13.20 -17.05
C VAL A 174 14.16 -11.99 -17.74
N THR A 175 13.91 -11.86 -19.04
CA THR A 175 14.02 -10.59 -19.76
C THR A 175 12.63 -10.08 -20.12
N VAL A 176 12.37 -8.80 -19.89
CA VAL A 176 11.13 -8.14 -20.31
C VAL A 176 11.48 -7.13 -21.38
N ASP A 177 10.86 -7.24 -22.55
CA ASP A 177 11.07 -6.29 -23.63
C ASP A 177 10.61 -4.89 -23.21
N ASP A 178 11.27 -3.85 -23.73
CA ASP A 178 10.92 -2.45 -23.41
C ASP A 178 9.45 -2.13 -23.73
N GLU A 179 8.92 -2.67 -24.84
CA GLU A 179 7.51 -2.51 -25.21
C GLU A 179 6.57 -3.19 -24.21
N ALA A 180 6.92 -4.38 -23.70
CA ALA A 180 6.16 -5.08 -22.68
C ALA A 180 6.20 -4.32 -21.33
N MET A 181 7.36 -3.82 -20.93
CA MET A 181 7.53 -2.99 -19.74
C MET A 181 6.70 -1.71 -19.82
N ASN A 182 6.75 -1.02 -20.97
CA ASN A 182 5.92 0.14 -21.24
C ASN A 182 4.42 -0.20 -21.22
N HIS A 183 4.03 -1.36 -21.75
CA HIS A 183 2.65 -1.82 -21.74
C HIS A 183 2.14 -2.02 -20.31
N PHE A 184 2.89 -2.72 -19.46
CA PHE A 184 2.53 -2.92 -18.06
C PHE A 184 2.40 -1.60 -17.30
N ALA A 185 3.35 -0.69 -17.50
CA ALA A 185 3.37 0.58 -16.79
C ALA A 185 2.22 1.51 -17.20
N ASN A 186 1.96 1.65 -18.50
CA ASN A 186 0.92 2.54 -19.01
C ASN A 186 -0.50 1.94 -18.86
N GLY A 187 -0.64 0.61 -19.00
CA GLY A 187 -1.94 -0.06 -19.01
C GLY A 187 -2.65 -0.13 -17.64
N CYS A 188 -1.95 0.20 -16.56
CA CYS A 188 -2.48 0.07 -15.19
C CYS A 188 -3.15 1.33 -14.63
N GLY A 189 -3.03 2.50 -15.30
CA GLY A 189 -3.62 3.75 -14.83
C GLY A 189 -3.11 4.19 -13.45
N GLY A 190 -1.83 3.97 -13.16
CA GLY A 190 -1.20 4.29 -11.87
C GLY A 190 -1.48 3.28 -10.74
N ASP A 191 -2.14 2.16 -11.04
CA ASP A 191 -2.34 1.04 -10.11
C ASP A 191 -1.17 0.02 -10.18
N VAL A 192 -0.17 0.21 -9.31
CA VAL A 192 0.98 -0.69 -9.21
C VAL A 192 0.63 -2.12 -8.84
N ARG A 193 -0.47 -2.36 -8.11
CA ARG A 193 -0.91 -3.72 -7.78
C ARG A 193 -1.31 -4.47 -9.03
N SER A 194 -2.07 -3.81 -9.91
CA SER A 194 -2.48 -4.38 -11.20
C SER A 194 -1.26 -4.69 -12.08
N ALA A 195 -0.30 -3.76 -12.16
CA ALA A 195 0.93 -3.97 -12.94
C ALA A 195 1.77 -5.15 -12.41
N LEU A 196 2.00 -5.24 -11.09
CA LEU A 196 2.75 -6.34 -10.47
C LEU A 196 2.07 -7.69 -10.66
N ASN A 197 0.74 -7.75 -10.54
CA ASN A 197 0.00 -8.99 -10.77
C ASN A 197 0.09 -9.45 -12.23
N ALA A 198 0.00 -8.52 -13.19
CA ALA A 198 0.13 -8.84 -14.61
C ALA A 198 1.55 -9.31 -14.97
N LEU A 199 2.58 -8.68 -14.39
CA LEU A 199 3.97 -9.14 -14.54
C LEU A 199 4.16 -10.53 -13.95
N GLU A 200 3.66 -10.79 -12.73
CA GLU A 200 3.74 -12.12 -12.11
C GLU A 200 3.05 -13.17 -12.98
N LEU A 201 1.86 -12.86 -13.52
CA LEU A 201 1.15 -13.76 -14.43
C LEU A 201 2.00 -14.05 -15.68
N ALA A 202 2.53 -13.02 -16.34
CA ALA A 202 3.32 -13.17 -17.56
C ALA A 202 4.56 -14.04 -17.34
N VAL A 203 5.27 -13.85 -16.23
CA VAL A 203 6.46 -14.65 -15.89
C VAL A 203 6.10 -16.10 -15.56
N LEU A 204 4.99 -16.34 -14.85
CA LEU A 204 4.60 -17.70 -14.46
C LEU A 204 3.89 -18.48 -15.57
N SER A 205 3.28 -17.81 -16.55
CA SER A 205 2.57 -18.45 -17.66
C SER A 205 3.43 -18.64 -18.91
N THR A 206 4.47 -17.83 -19.09
CA THR A 206 5.36 -17.94 -20.25
C THR A 206 6.32 -19.12 -20.08
N LYS A 207 6.36 -20.00 -21.07
CA LYS A 207 7.27 -21.15 -21.06
C LYS A 207 8.71 -20.65 -21.27
N ALA A 208 9.62 -21.12 -20.44
CA ALA A 208 11.05 -20.91 -20.63
C ALA A 208 11.56 -21.61 -21.91
N ASP A 209 12.60 -21.04 -22.50
CA ASP A 209 13.33 -21.64 -23.61
C ASP A 209 14.18 -22.85 -23.15
N GLU A 210 14.96 -23.43 -24.08
CA GLU A 210 15.82 -24.59 -23.79
C GLU A 210 16.92 -24.31 -22.74
N THR A 211 17.25 -23.03 -22.52
CA THR A 211 18.23 -22.58 -21.52
C THR A 211 17.60 -22.26 -20.17
N GLY A 212 16.28 -22.32 -20.06
CA GLY A 212 15.54 -21.91 -18.87
C GLY A 212 15.24 -20.41 -18.80
N HIS A 213 15.51 -19.65 -19.87
CA HIS A 213 15.27 -18.22 -19.94
C HIS A 213 13.84 -17.91 -20.36
N ILE A 214 13.23 -16.90 -19.74
CA ILE A 214 11.86 -16.45 -20.01
C ILE A 214 11.91 -15.06 -20.63
N THR A 215 11.43 -14.93 -21.86
CA THR A 215 11.31 -13.63 -22.55
C THR A 215 9.86 -13.17 -22.55
N ILE A 216 9.59 -12.04 -21.90
CA ILE A 216 8.26 -11.42 -21.87
C ILE A 216 8.16 -10.39 -22.99
N THR A 217 7.44 -10.78 -24.05
CA THR A 217 7.17 -9.93 -25.22
C THR A 217 5.94 -9.05 -25.00
N LEU A 218 5.75 -8.07 -25.89
CA LEU A 218 4.56 -7.22 -25.88
C LEU A 218 3.26 -8.04 -25.96
N ALA A 219 3.21 -9.07 -26.82
CA ALA A 219 2.03 -9.91 -26.97
C ALA A 219 1.66 -10.64 -25.67
N ALA A 220 2.65 -11.19 -24.95
CA ALA A 220 2.44 -11.81 -23.65
C ALA A 220 1.95 -10.80 -22.61
N ALA A 221 2.48 -9.57 -22.63
CA ALA A 221 2.05 -8.50 -21.74
C ALA A 221 0.60 -8.07 -22.01
N GLU A 222 0.18 -7.97 -23.27
CA GLU A 222 -1.19 -7.63 -23.67
C GLU A 222 -2.23 -8.67 -23.22
N GLU A 223 -1.87 -9.96 -23.27
CA GLU A 223 -2.74 -11.04 -22.77
C GLU A 223 -2.89 -10.98 -21.24
N CYS A 224 -1.82 -10.63 -20.53
CA CYS A 224 -1.80 -10.61 -19.07
C CYS A 224 -2.39 -9.33 -18.46
N LEU A 225 -2.32 -8.21 -19.17
CA LEU A 225 -2.87 -6.93 -18.74
C LEU A 225 -3.96 -6.47 -19.70
N GLN A 226 -5.19 -6.91 -19.45
CA GLN A 226 -6.33 -6.35 -20.16
C GLN A 226 -6.51 -4.88 -19.75
N LYS A 227 -6.40 -3.96 -20.72
CA LYS A 227 -6.75 -2.55 -20.52
C LYS A 227 -8.13 -2.48 -19.88
N LYS A 228 -8.25 -1.74 -18.78
CA LYS A 228 -9.57 -1.25 -18.35
C LYS A 228 -10.11 -0.48 -19.55
N LYS A 229 -11.15 -1.01 -20.20
CA LYS A 229 -12.02 -0.17 -21.03
C LYS A 229 -12.51 0.90 -20.07
N GLU A 230 -11.99 2.11 -20.19
CA GLU A 230 -12.73 3.28 -19.76
C GLU A 230 -14.08 3.13 -20.46
N LEU A 231 -15.12 2.79 -19.69
CA LEU A 231 -16.47 3.05 -20.13
C LEU A 231 -16.51 4.57 -20.28
N LEU A 232 -16.27 5.03 -21.50
CA LEU A 232 -16.62 6.37 -21.95
C LEU A 232 -18.14 6.48 -21.72
N THR A 233 -18.50 7.09 -20.60
CA THR A 233 -19.82 7.68 -20.33
C THR A 233 -19.65 9.17 -20.26
#